data_AF-A0A7C1KSD4-F1
#
_entry.id   AF-A0A7C1KSD4-F1
#
_cell.length_a   1.000
_cell.length_b   1.000
_cell.length_c   1.000
_cell.angle_alpha   90.00
_cell.angle_beta   90.00
_cell.angle_gamma   90.00
#
_symmetry.space_group_name_H-M   'P 1'
#
loop_
_entity.id
_entity.type
_entity.pdbx_description
1 polymer ?
#
loop_
_entity_poly.entity_id
_entity_poly.type
_entity_poly.pdbx_seq_one_letter_code
_entity_poly.pdbx_strand_id
1 'polypeptide(L)' 'MVTDQQVRRLFMLNGKDKSRTTAATKAGMDPKTARKYIKIGKLPSQIKSKHDWRTRKDAFEED' A
#
# COMPACT_ATOMS: atom_id res chain seq x y z
N MET A 1 -2.85 9.28 -1.08
CA MET A 1 -2.02 8.15 -0.58
C MET A 1 -2.90 6.90 -0.58
N VAL A 2 -2.39 5.75 -1.02
CA VAL A 2 -3.18 4.50 -1.09
C VAL A 2 -3.35 3.91 0.31
N THR A 3 -4.58 3.56 0.67
CA THR A 3 -4.92 3.02 2.00
C THR A 3 -5.08 1.50 1.98
N ASP A 4 -4.93 0.90 3.15
CA ASP A 4 -5.16 -0.53 3.36
C ASP A 4 -6.58 -0.94 2.97
N GLN A 5 -7.57 -0.08 3.22
CA GLN A 5 -8.96 -0.33 2.85
C GLN A 5 -9.13 -0.44 1.33
N GLN A 6 -8.48 0.43 0.55
CA GLN A 6 -8.53 0.38 -0.91
C GLN A 6 -7.89 -0.92 -1.42
N VAL A 7 -6.77 -1.36 -0.84
CA VAL A 7 -6.10 -2.61 -1.24
C VAL A 7 -6.89 -3.86 -0.85
N ARG A 8 -7.54 -3.87 0.31
CA ARG A 8 -8.49 -4.95 0.68
C ARG A 8 -9.66 -5.03 -0.30
N ARG A 9 -10.24 -3.88 -0.64
CA ARG A 9 -11.34 -3.80 -1.62
C ARG A 9 -10.89 -4.30 -3.00
N LEU A 10 -9.67 -3.95 -3.43
CA LEU A 10 -9.09 -4.44 -4.67
C LEU A 10 -8.97 -5.98 -4.67
N PHE A 11 -8.46 -6.59 -3.60
CA PHE A 11 -8.34 -8.05 -3.52
C PHE A 11 -9.70 -8.75 -3.57
N MET A 12 -10.73 -8.18 -2.95
CA MET A 12 -12.09 -8.70 -3.05
C MET A 12 -12.69 -8.59 -4.47
N LEU A 13 -12.35 -7.53 -5.21
CA LEU A 13 -12.88 -7.27 -6.55
C LEU A 13 -12.10 -7.96 -7.67
N ASN A 14 -10.82 -8.28 -7.45
CA ASN A 14 -9.93 -8.85 -8.47
C ASN A 14 -10.40 -10.21 -9.00
N GLY A 15 -11.19 -10.98 -8.24
CA GLY A 15 -11.82 -12.23 -8.70
C GLY A 15 -13.28 -12.09 -9.18
N LYS A 16 -13.91 -10.94 -8.96
CA LYS A 16 -15.34 -10.70 -9.27
C LYS A 16 -15.55 -9.89 -10.54
N ASP A 17 -14.63 -8.98 -10.84
CA ASP A 17 -14.73 -8.10 -11.99
C ASP A 17 -14.07 -8.70 -13.24
N LYS A 18 -14.63 -8.38 -14.41
CA LYS A 18 -14.14 -8.83 -15.72
C LYS A 18 -12.74 -8.28 -16.05
N SER A 19 -12.36 -7.14 -15.47
CA SER A 19 -11.07 -6.49 -15.74
C SER A 19 -10.43 -5.92 -14.47
N ARG A 20 -9.10 -6.06 -14.38
CA ARG A 20 -8.26 -5.48 -13.33
C ARG A 20 -8.31 -3.95 -13.31
N THR A 21 -8.52 -3.30 -14.45
CA THR A 21 -8.67 -1.84 -14.52
C THR A 21 -9.97 -1.39 -13.86
N THR A 22 -11.07 -2.12 -14.09
CA THR A 22 -12.38 -1.84 -13.47
C THR A 22 -12.36 -2.10 -11.96
N ALA A 23 -11.68 -3.17 -11.52
CA ALA A 23 -11.50 -3.43 -10.09
C ALA A 23 -10.69 -2.29 -9.42
N ALA A 24 -9.66 -1.76 -10.10
CA ALA A 24 -8.84 -0.66 -9.60
C ALA A 24 -9.64 0.65 -9.47
N THR A 25 -10.42 1.02 -10.50
CA THR A 25 -11.27 2.22 -10.45
C THR A 25 -12.34 2.10 -9.37
N LYS A 26 -12.99 0.94 -9.22
CA LYS A 26 -13.94 0.67 -8.11
C LYS A 26 -13.28 0.71 -6.72
N ALA A 27 -12.01 0.33 -6.63
CA ALA A 27 -11.25 0.42 -5.39
C ALA A 27 -10.71 1.84 -5.12
N GLY A 28 -10.90 2.78 -6.05
CA GLY A 28 -10.45 4.17 -5.91
C GLY A 28 -8.94 4.34 -6.01
N MET A 29 -8.27 3.50 -6.83
CA MET A 29 -6.83 3.59 -7.05
C MET A 29 -6.46 3.47 -8.52
N ASP A 30 -5.29 3.99 -8.87
CA ASP A 30 -4.77 3.90 -10.23
C ASP A 30 -4.47 2.44 -10.64
N PRO A 31 -4.78 2.01 -11.88
CA PRO A 31 -4.53 0.65 -12.34
C PRO A 31 -3.08 0.20 -12.26
N LYS A 32 -2.10 1.10 -12.42
CA LYS A 32 -0.66 0.80 -12.26
C LYS A 32 -0.37 0.41 -10.81
N THR A 33 -0.93 1.16 -9.87
CA THR A 33 -0.78 0.92 -8.44
C THR A 33 -1.49 -0.36 -8.00
N ALA A 34 -2.70 -0.61 -8.50
CA ALA A 34 -3.42 -1.85 -8.27
C ALA A 34 -2.61 -3.08 -8.71
N ARG A 35 -1.97 -3.00 -9.89
CA ARG A 35 -1.10 -4.08 -10.41
C ARG A 35 0.06 -4.38 -9.47
N LYS A 36 0.69 -3.36 -8.90
CA LYS A 36 1.76 -3.50 -7.90
C LYS A 36 1.26 -4.30 -6.68
N TYR A 37 0.12 -3.92 -6.11
CA TYR A 37 -0.42 -4.59 -4.92
C TYR A 37 -0.93 -6.01 -5.20
N ILE A 38 -1.51 -6.27 -6.38
CA ILE A 38 -1.89 -7.62 -6.81
C ILE A 38 -0.66 -8.53 -6.92
N LYS A 39 0.45 -8.02 -7.47
CA LYS A 39 1.70 -8.79 -7.59
C LYS A 39 2.35 -9.08 -6.24
N ILE A 40 2.33 -8.10 -5.32
CA ILE A 40 2.97 -8.24 -4.01
C ILE A 40 2.11 -9.04 -3.03
N GLY A 41 0.77 -8.96 -3.13
CA GLY A 41 -0.16 -9.65 -2.23
C GLY A 41 -0.16 -9.14 -0.78
N LYS A 42 0.43 -7.98 -0.51
CA LYS A 42 0.54 -7.37 0.82
C LYS A 42 -0.13 -6.00 0.87
N LEU A 43 -0.49 -5.55 2.07
CA LEU A 43 -1.05 -4.23 2.30
C LEU A 43 0.02 -3.12 2.30
N PRO A 44 -0.36 -1.86 2.01
CA PRO A 44 0.52 -0.71 2.16
C PRO A 44 1.21 -0.64 3.52
N SER A 45 0.48 -0.90 4.61
CA SER A 45 1.04 -0.97 5.98
C SER A 45 2.13 -2.03 6.16
N GLN A 46 2.01 -3.18 5.50
CA GLN A 46 2.96 -4.29 5.60
C GLN A 46 4.23 -4.08 4.77
N ILE A 47 4.16 -3.24 3.75
CA ILE A 47 5.29 -2.91 2.87
C ILE A 47 6.04 -1.67 3.38
N LYS A 48 5.41 -0.88 4.25
CA LYS A 48 5.99 0.36 4.76
C LYS A 48 7.23 0.02 5.58
N SER A 49 8.42 0.24 5.02
CA SER A 49 9.68 0.08 5.74
C SER A 49 9.74 1.08 6.89
N LYS A 50 10.13 0.60 8.07
CA LYS A 50 10.49 1.48 9.18
C LYS A 50 11.79 2.18 8.80
N HIS A 51 11.77 3.50 8.79
CA HIS A 51 12.98 4.31 8.66
C HIS A 51 13.65 4.36 10.03
N ASP A 52 14.90 3.93 10.08
CA ASP A 52 15.77 3.86 11.26
C ASP A 52 16.72 5.07 11.38
N TRP A 53 16.85 5.86 10.33
CA TRP A 53 17.70 7.03 10.31
C TRP A 53 17.14 8.14 11.22
N ARG A 54 17.96 8.54 12.20
CA ARG A 54 17.75 9.74 13.00
C ARG A 54 18.20 10.96 12.20
N THR A 55 17.33 11.96 12.04
CA THR A 55 17.67 13.24 11.38
C THR A 55 18.55 14.15 12.24
N ARG A 56 18.65 13.89 13.55
CA ARG A 56 19.53 14.60 14.49
C ARG A 56 20.11 13.60 15.49
N LYS A 57 21.35 13.84 15.94
CA LYS A 57 21.91 13.17 17.12
C LYS A 57 21.09 13.53 18.35
N ASP A 58 20.94 12.57 19.26
CA ASP A 58 20.26 12.81 20.54
C ASP A 58 21.12 13.76 21.38
N ALA A 59 20.50 14.84 21.89
CA ALA A 59 21.21 15.84 22.68
C ALA A 59 21.47 15.39 24.13
N PHE A 60 20.86 14.27 24.53
CA PHE A 60 20.90 13.72 25.89
C PHE A 60 21.42 12.27 25.90
N GLU A 61 22.13 11.82 24.86
CA GLU A 61 22.70 10.46 24.82
C GLU A 61 23.86 10.28 25.84
N GLU A 62 24.34 11.36 26.47
CA GLU A 62 25.49 11.37 27.40
C GLU A 62 25.16 11.84 28.84
N ASP A 63 23.90 12.14 29.19
CA ASP A 63 23.46 12.47 30.57
C ASP A 63 22.77 11.27 31.26
#